data_AF-B1I5H8-F1
#
_entry.id   AF-B1I5H8-F1
#
_cell.length_a   1.000
_cell.length_b   1.000
_cell.length_c   1.000
_cell.angle_alpha   90.00
_cell.angle_beta   90.00
_cell.angle_gamma   90.00
#
_symmetry.space_group_name_H-M   'P 1'
#
loop_
_entity.id
_entity.type
_entity.pdbx_description
1 polymer ?
#
loop_
_entity_poly.entity_id
_entity_poly.type
_entity_poly.pdbx_seq_one_letter_code
_entity_poly.pdbx_strand_id
1 'polypeptide(L)'
;MKIDKTGGVDLTRIYGRQIVDRKPGEHPRTEGAEERDSVELSDQARELQAYRQKLAELPAVRTELVERLKAEIQAGTYDADAEKIAAGLVREWGGEGE
;
A
#
# COMPACT_ATOMS: atom_id res chain seq x y z
N MET A 1 -23.03 0.13 7.36
CA MET A 1 -21.71 -0.39 7.78
C MET A 1 -20.67 0.70 7.52
N LYS A 2 -19.88 1.13 8.52
CA LYS A 2 -18.80 2.12 8.32
C LYS A 2 -17.52 1.35 8.06
N ILE A 3 -17.06 1.31 6.80
CA ILE A 3 -15.75 0.74 6.45
C ILE A 3 -14.72 1.84 6.61
N ASP A 4 -13.92 1.71 7.67
CA ASP A 4 -12.86 2.66 7.98
C ASP A 4 -11.83 2.69 6.85
N LYS A 5 -11.56 3.91 6.38
CA LYS A 5 -10.66 4.26 5.29
C LYS A 5 -9.22 3.95 5.72
N THR A 6 -8.82 2.68 5.62
CA THR A 6 -7.51 2.21 6.08
C THR A 6 -6.45 2.55 5.03
N GLY A 7 -5.55 3.47 5.39
CA GLY A 7 -4.22 3.71 4.81
C GLY A 7 -4.06 3.37 3.32
N GLY A 8 -4.54 4.25 2.44
CA GLY A 8 -4.03 4.37 1.06
C GLY A 8 -4.70 3.54 -0.04
N VAL A 9 -5.74 2.76 0.23
CA VAL A 9 -6.54 2.11 -0.84
C VAL A 9 -8.02 2.44 -0.62
N ASP A 10 -8.59 3.15 -1.59
CA ASP A 10 -10.02 3.41 -1.60
C ASP A 10 -10.76 2.14 -2.05
N LEU A 11 -11.13 1.30 -1.09
CA LEU A 11 -11.90 0.07 -1.30
C LEU A 11 -13.22 0.34 -2.05
N THR A 12 -13.78 1.55 -1.93
CA THR A 12 -15.02 1.93 -2.64
C THR A 12 -14.80 2.04 -4.16
N ARG A 13 -13.59 2.44 -4.59
CA ARG A 13 -13.25 2.58 -6.01
C ARG A 13 -13.04 1.22 -6.70
N ILE A 14 -12.47 0.24 -5.99
CA ILE A 14 -12.25 -1.11 -6.54
C ILE A 14 -13.60 -1.80 -6.74
N TYR A 15 -14.52 -1.66 -5.78
CA TYR A 15 -15.85 -2.25 -5.88
C TYR A 15 -16.75 -1.52 -6.89
N GLY A 16 -16.69 -0.18 -6.95
CA GLY A 16 -17.52 0.64 -7.84
C GLY A 16 -17.36 0.32 -9.33
N ARG A 17 -16.22 -0.24 -9.75
CA ARG A 17 -16.00 -0.65 -11.14
C ARG A 17 -16.77 -1.92 -11.54
N GLN A 18 -17.21 -2.73 -10.59
CA GLN A 18 -17.92 -3.98 -10.86
C GLN A 18 -19.45 -3.79 -11.00
N ILE A 19 -19.97 -2.66 -10.52
CA ILE A 19 -21.41 -2.33 -10.53
C ILE A 19 -21.85 -1.74 -11.88
N VAL A 20 -20.93 -1.15 -12.66
CA VAL A 20 -21.21 -0.56 -13.98
C VAL A 20 -21.37 -1.58 -15.11
N ASP A 21 -20.96 -2.84 -14.92
CA ASP A 21 -21.11 -3.90 -15.92
C ASP A 21 -22.43 -4.70 -15.81
N ARG A 22 -23.29 -4.41 -14.81
CA ARG A 22 -24.61 -5.05 -14.70
C ARG A 22 -25.67 -4.24 -15.44
N LYS A 23 -26.10 -4.74 -16.61
CA LYS A 23 -27.29 -4.25 -17.32
C LYS A 23 -28.53 -4.34 -16.41
N PRO A 24 -29.37 -3.29 -16.33
CA PRO A 24 -30.59 -3.32 -15.54
C PRO A 24 -31.71 -3.99 -16.35
N GLY A 25 -32.22 -5.12 -15.87
CA GLY A 25 -33.49 -5.66 -16.33
C GLY A 25 -33.52 -7.18 -16.50
N GLU A 26 -33.63 -7.91 -15.39
CA GLU A 26 -34.40 -9.16 -15.32
C GLU A 26 -34.56 -9.58 -13.86
N HIS A 27 -35.79 -9.49 -13.34
CA HIS A 27 -36.17 -10.02 -12.03
C HIS A 27 -37.14 -11.20 -12.22
N PRO A 28 -36.84 -12.40 -11.73
CA PRO A 28 -37.86 -13.29 -11.22
C PRO A 28 -37.94 -13.14 -9.69
N ARG A 29 -39.17 -12.96 -9.23
CA ARG A 29 -39.55 -12.76 -7.82
C ARG A 29 -39.46 -14.09 -7.08
N THR A 30 -38.66 -14.16 -6.02
CA THR A 30 -38.76 -15.23 -5.01
C THR A 30 -38.73 -14.63 -3.61
N GLU A 31 -39.76 -14.97 -2.85
CA GLU A 31 -40.04 -14.58 -1.48
C GLU A 31 -39.02 -15.17 -0.49
N GLY A 32 -38.66 -14.42 0.55
CA GLY A 32 -38.16 -15.00 1.80
C GLY A 32 -36.65 -15.21 1.91
N ALA A 33 -35.85 -14.17 1.70
CA ALA A 33 -34.57 -14.04 2.37
C ALA A 33 -34.40 -12.57 2.72
N GLU A 34 -34.18 -12.26 4.00
CA GLU A 34 -33.56 -10.97 4.32
C GLU A 34 -32.24 -10.94 3.54
N GLU A 35 -32.19 -10.18 2.45
CA GLU A 35 -30.98 -9.92 1.68
C GLU A 35 -30.02 -9.22 2.62
N ARG A 36 -29.24 -10.01 3.34
CA ARG A 36 -28.10 -9.52 4.10
C ARG A 36 -27.11 -9.04 3.05
N ASP A 37 -26.95 -7.72 2.95
CA ASP A 37 -25.88 -7.11 2.18
C ASP A 37 -24.55 -7.76 2.56
N SER A 38 -24.01 -8.59 1.67
CA SER A 38 -22.72 -9.25 1.84
C SER A 38 -21.64 -8.40 1.18
N VAL A 39 -20.57 -8.10 1.91
CA VAL A 39 -19.40 -7.40 1.37
C VAL A 39 -18.30 -8.41 1.13
N GLU A 40 -18.02 -8.71 -0.13
CA GLU A 40 -16.92 -9.57 -0.54
C GLU A 40 -15.75 -8.72 -1.09
N LEU A 41 -14.54 -8.94 -0.54
CA LEU A 41 -13.32 -8.37 -1.09
C LEU A 41 -13.01 -9.02 -2.45
N SER A 42 -12.57 -8.24 -3.43
CA SER A 42 -12.04 -8.80 -4.67
C SER A 42 -10.74 -9.58 -4.41
N ASP A 43 -10.41 -10.53 -5.29
CA ASP A 43 -9.18 -11.32 -5.15
C ASP A 43 -7.92 -10.46 -5.16
N GLN A 44 -7.90 -9.40 -5.97
CA GLN A 44 -6.82 -8.41 -6.00
C GLN A 44 -6.66 -7.66 -4.67
N ALA A 45 -7.77 -7.32 -4.01
CA ALA A 45 -7.74 -6.65 -2.72
C ALA A 45 -7.21 -7.57 -1.62
N ARG A 46 -7.58 -8.86 -1.65
CA ARG A 46 -7.04 -9.89 -0.76
C ARG A 46 -5.54 -10.06 -0.95
N GLU A 47 -5.06 -10.11 -2.19
CA GLU A 47 -3.64 -10.23 -2.50
C GLU A 47 -2.84 -9.03 -2.00
N LEU A 48 -3.34 -7.81 -2.23
CA LEU A 48 -2.71 -6.58 -1.76
C LEU A 48 -2.65 -6.51 -0.21
N GLN A 49 -3.72 -6.95 0.46
CA GLN A 49 -3.72 -7.05 1.93
C GLN A 49 -2.64 -8.02 2.42
N ALA A 50 -2.49 -9.17 1.78
CA ALA A 50 -1.45 -10.14 2.14
C ALA A 50 -0.04 -9.56 1.94
N TYR A 51 0.21 -8.82 0.85
CA TYR A 51 1.50 -8.14 0.66
C TYR A 51 1.76 -7.07 1.73
N ARG A 52 0.75 -6.28 2.11
CA ARG A 52 0.88 -5.27 3.18
C ARG A 52 1.22 -5.90 4.54
N GLN A 53 0.59 -7.02 4.86
CA GLN A 53 0.89 -7.77 6.09
C GLN A 53 2.36 -8.22 6.10
N LYS A 54 2.82 -8.81 5.00
CA LYS A 54 4.23 -9.22 4.85
C LYS A 54 5.20 -8.05 4.94
N LEU A 55 4.86 -6.89 4.38
CA LEU A 55 5.67 -5.68 4.49
C LEU A 55 5.74 -5.16 5.94
N ALA A 56 4.67 -5.28 6.70
CA ALA A 56 4.63 -4.88 8.11
C ALA A 56 5.42 -5.82 9.02
N GLU A 57 5.60 -7.09 8.63
CA GLU A 57 6.44 -8.07 9.34
C GLU A 57 7.94 -7.82 9.13
N LEU A 58 8.33 -7.02 8.12
CA LEU A 58 9.73 -6.71 7.89
C LEU A 58 10.30 -5.88 9.05
N PRO A 59 11.56 -6.15 9.44
CA PRO A 59 12.19 -5.39 10.51
C PRO A 59 12.35 -3.93 10.10
N ALA A 60 12.10 -3.03 11.04
CA ALA A 60 12.30 -1.58 10.85
C ALA A 60 13.75 -1.24 10.49
N VAL A 61 14.71 -2.08 10.91
CA VAL A 61 16.14 -1.91 10.65
C VAL A 61 16.67 -3.12 9.88
N ARG A 62 17.34 -2.85 8.76
CA ARG A 62 18.06 -3.89 7.99
C ARG A 62 19.47 -4.06 8.55
N THR A 63 19.61 -4.83 9.63
CA THR A 63 20.87 -4.98 10.37
C THR A 63 22.06 -5.36 9.47
N GLU A 64 21.88 -6.28 8.54
CA GLU A 64 22.94 -6.70 7.60
C GLU A 64 23.48 -5.54 6.75
N LEU A 65 22.58 -4.65 6.29
CA LEU A 65 22.96 -3.46 5.53
C LEU A 65 23.75 -2.49 6.41
N VAL A 66 23.31 -2.29 7.65
CA VAL A 66 23.98 -1.42 8.62
C VAL A 66 25.40 -1.91 8.92
N GLU A 67 25.55 -3.20 9.21
CA GLU A 67 26.86 -3.78 9.53
C GLU A 67 27.81 -3.72 8.33
N ARG A 68 27.32 -3.97 7.11
CA ARG A 68 28.14 -3.82 5.89
C ARG A 68 28.62 -2.38 5.72
N LEU A 69 27.73 -1.41 5.84
CA LEU A 69 28.09 0.01 5.70
C LEU A 69 29.08 0.46 6.79
N LYS A 70 28.91 0.02 8.04
CA LYS A 70 29.87 0.28 9.12
C LYS A 70 31.26 -0.26 8.78
N ALA A 71 31.34 -1.48 8.26
CA ALA A 71 32.61 -2.08 7.86
C ALA A 71 33.29 -1.31 6.73
N GLU A 72 32.54 -0.90 5.69
CA GLU A 72 33.05 -0.08 4.59
C GLU A 72 33.57 1.29 5.08
N ILE A 73 32.86 1.91 6.02
CA ILE A 73 33.29 3.18 6.63
C ILE A 73 34.59 2.99 7.43
N GLN A 74 34.67 1.95 8.25
CA GLN A 74 35.88 1.64 9.04
C GLN A 74 37.09 1.31 8.15
N ALA A 75 36.85 0.62 7.04
CA ALA A 75 37.88 0.30 6.05
C ALA A 75 38.27 1.50 5.18
N GLY A 76 37.53 2.61 5.24
CA GLY A 76 37.74 3.77 4.38
C GLY A 76 37.38 3.53 2.91
N THR A 77 36.62 2.47 2.60
CA THR A 77 36.20 2.11 1.24
C THR A 77 34.76 2.53 0.94
N TYR A 78 34.08 3.16 1.90
CA TYR A 78 32.76 3.71 1.66
C TYR A 78 32.85 4.94 0.76
N ASP A 79 32.24 4.85 -0.42
CA ASP A 79 32.16 5.95 -1.38
C ASP A 79 30.86 6.75 -1.18
N ALA A 80 31.02 7.99 -0.75
CA ALA A 80 29.91 8.89 -0.47
C ALA A 80 29.47 9.60 -1.75
N ASP A 81 28.29 9.23 -2.25
CA ASP A 81 27.70 9.81 -3.45
C ASP A 81 27.24 11.27 -3.19
N ALA A 82 27.96 12.23 -3.77
CA ALA A 82 27.72 13.66 -3.60
C ALA A 82 26.34 14.10 -4.13
N GLU A 83 25.84 13.48 -5.20
CA GLU A 83 24.51 13.80 -5.74
C GLU A 83 23.42 13.36 -4.78
N LYS A 84 23.56 12.15 -4.20
CA LYS A 84 22.63 11.67 -3.18
C LYS A 84 22.63 12.55 -1.92
N ILE A 85 23.79 13.03 -1.50
CA ILE A 85 23.90 13.95 -0.36
C ILE A 85 23.17 15.26 -0.67
N ALA A 86 23.46 15.88 -1.81
CA ALA A 86 22.80 17.12 -2.23
C ALA A 86 21.28 16.95 -2.35
N ALA A 87 20.83 15.85 -2.97
CA ALA A 87 19.40 15.53 -3.09
C ALA A 87 18.73 15.33 -1.71
N GLY A 88 19.44 14.73 -0.74
CA GLY A 88 18.98 14.61 0.64
C GLY A 88 18.82 15.97 1.32
N LEU A 89 19.84 16.83 1.19
CA LEU A 89 19.80 18.19 1.75
C LEU A 89 18.68 19.04 1.16
N VAL A 90 18.50 19.00 -0.17
CA VAL A 90 17.40 19.71 -0.84
C VAL A 90 16.04 19.18 -0.40
N ARG A 91 15.89 17.87 -0.24
CA ARG A 91 14.63 17.27 0.24
C ARG A 91 14.26 17.74 1.65
N GLU A 92 15.22 17.78 2.56
CA GLU A 92 14.97 18.12 3.97
C GLU A 92 14.89 19.63 4.22
N TRP A 93 15.65 20.44 3.49
CA TRP A 93 15.77 21.89 3.74
C TRP A 93 15.33 22.79 2.59
N GLY A 94 15.24 22.25 1.38
CA GLY A 94 14.89 23.03 0.20
C GLY A 94 13.48 23.62 0.23
N GLY A 95 12.61 23.09 1.11
CA GLY A 95 11.19 23.39 1.07
C GLY A 95 10.59 22.87 -0.24
N GLU A 96 9.44 22.23 -0.16
CA GLU A 96 8.62 22.05 -1.36
C GLU A 96 8.18 23.45 -1.81
N GLY A 97 8.98 24.07 -2.70
CA GLY A 97 8.44 25.02 -3.64
C GLY A 97 7.47 24.24 -4.51
N GLU A 98 6.20 24.59 -4.40
CA GLU A 98 5.03 24.07 -5.13
C GLU A 98 5.31 23.57 -6.56
#